data_AF-A0A0P0EIE1-F1
#
_entry.id   AF-A0A0P0EIE1-F1
#
_cell.length_a   1.000
_cell.length_b   1.000
_cell.length_c   1.000
_cell.angle_alpha   90.00
_cell.angle_beta   90.00
_cell.angle_gamma   90.00
#
_symmetry.space_group_name_H-M   'P 1'
#
loop_
_entity.id
_entity.type
_entity.pdbx_description
1 polymer ?
#
loop_
_entity_poly.entity_id
_entity_poly.type
_entity_poly.pdbx_seq_one_letter_code
_entity_poly.pdbx_strand_id
1 'polypeptide(L)'
;MPELHISSLVIQHAPDRTAALKEVVLALDGADWHASENGKAIVTLETATEAEVLDRIADINAMAGVHTTTLVYHHYEDAERCAEPMPADTALVPHAH
;
A
#
# COMPACT_ATOMS: atom_id res chain seq x y z
N MET A 1 0.53 18.71 11.55
CA MET A 1 1.59 17.86 10.97
C MET A 1 0.85 16.89 10.07
N PRO A 2 1.16 16.80 8.77
CA PRO A 2 0.49 15.84 7.90
C PRO A 2 0.81 14.42 8.39
N GLU A 3 -0.19 13.57 8.53
CA GLU A 3 -0.03 12.17 8.91
C GLU A 3 0.06 11.33 7.62
N LEU A 4 0.93 10.33 7.60
CA LEU A 4 1.00 9.35 6.53
C LEU A 4 0.64 7.99 7.08
N HIS A 5 -0.41 7.40 6.51
CA HIS A 5 -0.95 6.10 6.90
C HIS A 5 -0.60 5.07 5.83
N ILE A 6 0.29 4.13 6.18
CA ILE A 6 0.72 3.02 5.32
C ILE A 6 0.02 1.75 5.81
N SER A 7 -0.82 1.19 4.95
CA SER A 7 -1.68 0.06 5.27
C SER A 7 -1.45 -1.10 4.32
N SER A 8 -1.24 -2.31 4.85
CA SER A 8 -1.20 -3.54 4.04
C SER A 8 -2.55 -4.25 4.10
N LEU A 9 -3.10 -4.52 2.92
CA LEU A 9 -4.39 -5.16 2.73
C LEU A 9 -4.24 -6.52 2.05
N VAL A 10 -5.09 -7.46 2.47
CA VAL A 10 -5.37 -8.68 1.73
C VAL A 10 -6.75 -8.56 1.12
N ILE A 11 -6.83 -8.59 -0.20
CA ILE A 11 -8.11 -8.60 -0.93
C ILE A 11 -8.42 -10.03 -1.35
N GLN A 12 -9.52 -10.59 -0.87
CA GLN A 12 -10.05 -11.86 -1.35
C GLN A 12 -11.05 -11.58 -2.47
N HIS A 13 -10.87 -12.20 -3.62
CA HIS A 13 -11.64 -11.95 -4.83
C HIS A 13 -11.76 -13.21 -5.70
N ALA A 14 -12.63 -13.17 -6.70
CA ALA A 14 -12.73 -14.22 -7.71
C ALA A 14 -11.40 -14.34 -8.50
N PRO A 15 -10.80 -15.54 -8.62
CA PRO A 15 -9.51 -15.72 -9.30
C PRO A 15 -9.51 -15.23 -10.76
N ASP A 16 -10.62 -15.42 -11.47
CA ASP A 16 -10.78 -15.01 -12.87
C ASP A 16 -10.80 -13.48 -13.05
N ARG A 17 -10.94 -12.72 -11.95
CA ARG A 17 -11.03 -11.26 -11.95
C ARG A 17 -9.75 -10.57 -11.51
N THR A 18 -8.68 -11.31 -11.26
CA THR A 18 -7.39 -10.78 -10.80
C THR A 18 -6.90 -9.60 -11.65
N ALA A 19 -6.88 -9.76 -12.97
CA ALA A 19 -6.37 -8.73 -13.88
C ALA A 19 -7.22 -7.44 -13.84
N ALA A 20 -8.54 -7.58 -13.93
CA ALA A 20 -9.46 -6.45 -13.88
C ALA A 20 -9.42 -5.74 -12.51
N LEU A 21 -9.32 -6.51 -11.42
CA LEU A 21 -9.21 -5.94 -10.09
C LEU A 21 -7.89 -5.19 -9.90
N LYS A 22 -6.78 -5.76 -10.39
CA LYS A 22 -5.47 -5.10 -10.36
C LYS A 22 -5.49 -3.76 -11.10
N GLU A 23 -6.09 -3.70 -12.29
CA GLU A 23 -6.21 -2.42 -13.04
C GLU A 23 -6.99 -1.36 -12.26
N VAL A 24 -8.13 -1.73 -11.67
CA VAL A 24 -8.96 -0.79 -10.91
C VAL A 24 -8.27 -0.36 -9.62
N VAL A 25 -7.60 -1.28 -8.92
CA VAL A 25 -6.87 -0.98 -7.68
C VAL A 25 -5.68 -0.07 -7.96
N LEU A 26 -4.90 -0.31 -9.03
CA LEU A 26 -3.76 0.55 -9.39
C LEU A 26 -4.20 1.95 -9.90
N ALA A 27 -5.46 2.14 -10.24
CA ALA A 27 -6.01 3.47 -10.54
C ALA A 27 -6.36 4.27 -9.28
N LEU A 28 -6.32 3.64 -8.09
CA LEU A 28 -6.46 4.32 -6.81
C LEU A 28 -5.14 5.01 -6.46
N ASP A 29 -5.15 6.34 -6.32
CA ASP A 29 -4.06 7.10 -5.70
C ASP A 29 -3.55 6.46 -4.41
N GLY A 30 -2.23 6.33 -4.30
CA GLY A 30 -1.55 5.72 -3.15
C GLY A 30 -1.66 4.19 -3.05
N ALA A 31 -2.24 3.49 -4.02
CA ALA A 31 -2.33 2.03 -4.00
C ALA A 31 -1.23 1.35 -4.82
N ASP A 32 -0.61 0.32 -4.24
CA ASP A 32 0.38 -0.53 -4.90
C ASP A 32 -0.01 -2.01 -4.80
N TRP A 33 0.10 -2.74 -5.90
CA TRP A 33 -0.25 -4.15 -6.00
C TRP A 33 1.00 -5.03 -6.06
N HIS A 34 1.22 -5.81 -5.01
CA HIS A 34 2.45 -6.60 -4.85
C HIS A 34 2.35 -7.98 -5.49
N ALA A 35 1.34 -8.75 -5.10
CA ALA A 35 1.23 -10.15 -5.48
C ALA A 35 -0.22 -10.61 -5.47
N SER A 36 -0.51 -11.67 -6.21
CA SER A 36 -1.81 -12.33 -6.17
C SER A 36 -1.68 -13.83 -6.39
N GLU A 37 -2.37 -14.62 -5.57
CA GLU A 37 -2.39 -16.07 -5.66
C GLU A 37 -3.75 -16.62 -5.19
N ASN A 38 -4.33 -17.56 -5.95
CA ASN A 38 -5.53 -18.30 -5.53
C ASN A 38 -6.71 -17.43 -5.04
N GLY A 39 -6.96 -16.30 -5.73
CA GLY A 39 -8.05 -15.38 -5.37
C GLY A 39 -7.74 -14.49 -4.17
N LYS A 40 -6.48 -14.35 -3.79
CA LYS A 40 -6.00 -13.40 -2.78
C LYS A 40 -4.99 -12.46 -3.41
N ALA A 41 -5.07 -11.18 -3.08
CA ALA A 41 -4.11 -10.17 -3.50
C ALA A 41 -3.55 -9.43 -2.30
N ILE A 42 -2.26 -9.07 -2.37
CA ILE A 42 -1.56 -8.23 -1.40
C ILE A 42 -1.42 -6.83 -1.99
N VAL A 43 -1.93 -5.84 -1.27
CA VAL A 43 -1.96 -4.44 -1.69
C VAL A 43 -1.44 -3.58 -0.55
N THR A 44 -0.69 -2.52 -0.88
CA THR A 44 -0.35 -1.46 0.08
C THR A 44 -1.14 -0.21 -0.29
N LEU A 45 -1.64 0.51 0.72
CA LEU A 45 -2.24 1.83 0.58
C LEU A 45 -1.45 2.86 1.37
N GLU A 46 -1.21 4.00 0.75
CA GLU A 46 -0.69 5.22 1.35
C GLU A 46 -1.80 6.26 1.35
N THR A 47 -2.16 6.77 2.52
CA THR A 47 -3.27 7.74 2.69
C THR A 47 -2.88 8.80 3.71
N ALA A 48 -3.54 9.95 3.68
CA ALA A 48 -3.25 11.06 4.56
C ALA A 48 -3.96 10.96 5.91
N THR A 49 -4.98 10.10 6.04
CA THR A 49 -5.73 9.89 7.28
C THR A 49 -6.20 8.45 7.42
N GLU A 50 -6.45 8.01 8.66
CA GLU A 50 -7.07 6.72 8.94
C GLU A 50 -8.48 6.59 8.31
N ALA A 51 -9.23 7.69 8.23
CA ALA A 51 -10.54 7.70 7.58
C ALA A 51 -10.44 7.34 6.09
N GLU A 52 -9.43 7.87 5.39
CA GLU A 52 -9.19 7.53 3.98
C GLU A 52 -8.82 6.05 3.80
N VAL A 53 -8.09 5.43 4.75
CA VAL A 53 -7.85 3.96 4.73
C VAL A 53 -9.17 3.21 4.72
N LEU A 54 -10.08 3.57 5.63
CA LEU A 54 -11.38 2.91 5.77
C LEU A 54 -12.27 3.12 4.54
N ASP A 55 -12.28 4.33 3.99
CA ASP A 55 -13.01 4.65 2.76
C ASP A 55 -12.48 3.82 1.58
N ARG A 56 -11.15 3.69 1.45
CA ARG A 56 -10.52 2.85 0.42
C ARG A 56 -10.90 1.38 0.57
N ILE A 57 -10.91 0.87 1.80
CA ILE A 57 -11.35 -0.50 2.08
C ILE A 57 -12.82 -0.68 1.68
N ALA A 58 -13.68 0.30 1.96
CA ALA A 58 -15.09 0.26 1.57
C ALA A 58 -15.26 0.26 0.04
N ASP A 59 -14.52 1.12 -0.67
CA ASP A 59 -14.51 1.18 -2.14
C ASP A 59 -14.08 -0.16 -2.75
N ILE A 60 -12.98 -0.74 -2.26
CA ILE A 60 -12.48 -2.03 -2.73
C ILE A 60 -13.50 -3.14 -2.46
N ASN A 61 -14.14 -3.15 -1.29
CA ASN A 61 -15.18 -4.14 -0.97
C ASN A 61 -16.42 -4.01 -1.88
N ALA A 62 -16.72 -2.82 -2.38
CA ALA A 62 -17.82 -2.60 -3.32
C ALA A 62 -17.48 -3.02 -4.77
N MET A 63 -16.21 -3.29 -5.08
CA MET A 63 -15.80 -3.71 -6.41
C MET A 63 -16.36 -5.10 -6.74
N ALA A 64 -16.90 -5.22 -7.95
CA ALA A 64 -17.48 -6.47 -8.38
C ALA A 64 -16.42 -7.59 -8.38
N GLY A 65 -16.75 -8.72 -7.77
CA GLY A 65 -15.85 -9.86 -7.66
C GLY A 65 -14.93 -9.85 -6.43
N VAL A 66 -14.94 -8.80 -5.63
CA VAL A 66 -14.32 -8.80 -4.29
C VAL A 66 -15.28 -9.47 -3.31
N HIS A 67 -14.74 -10.36 -2.50
CA HIS A 67 -15.46 -11.03 -1.42
C HIS A 67 -15.25 -10.30 -0.09
N THR A 68 -13.99 -9.98 0.22
CA THR A 68 -13.61 -9.30 1.45
C THR A 68 -12.26 -8.62 1.28
N THR A 69 -12.08 -7.47 1.91
CA THR A 69 -10.79 -6.81 2.09
C THR A 69 -10.44 -6.74 3.58
N THR A 70 -9.27 -7.26 3.95
CA THR A 70 -8.80 -7.31 5.34
C THR A 70 -7.54 -6.46 5.51
N LEU A 71 -7.55 -5.56 6.48
CA LEU A 71 -6.37 -4.84 6.94
C LEU A 71 -5.48 -5.77 7.77
N VAL A 72 -4.26 -6.01 7.30
CA VAL A 72 -3.27 -6.89 7.95
C VAL A 72 -2.31 -6.09 8.83
N TYR A 73 -1.92 -4.91 8.36
CA TYR A 73 -0.97 -4.05 9.03
C TYR A 73 -1.32 -2.60 8.80
N HIS A 74 -1.15 -1.76 9.83
CA HIS A 74 -1.34 -0.32 9.76
C HIS A 74 -0.21 0.35 10.53
N HIS A 75 0.48 1.26 9.85
CA HIS A 75 1.56 2.08 10.40
C HIS A 75 1.27 3.54 10.09
N TYR A 76 1.46 4.40 11.08
CA TYR A 76 1.24 5.84 10.95
C TYR A 76 2.52 6.57 11.35
N GLU A 77 2.93 7.53 10.53
CA GLU A 77 4.09 8.39 10.81
C GLU A 77 3.74 9.85 10.52
N ASP A 78 4.39 10.77 11.24
CA ASP A 78 4.41 12.18 10.85
C ASP A 78 5.13 12.32 9.50
N ALA A 79 4.44 12.86 8.49
CA ALA A 79 4.96 12.98 7.13
C ALA A 79 6.23 13.85 7.02
N GLU A 80 6.52 14.67 8.02
CA GLU A 80 7.76 15.45 8.11
C GLU A 80 9.01 14.59 8.40
N ARG A 81 8.86 13.36 8.92
CA ARG A 81 9.97 12.42 9.21
C ARG A 81 10.37 11.55 8.02
N CYS A 82 9.55 11.48 6.95
CA CYS A 82 9.90 10.81 5.69
C CYS A 82 10.62 11.72 4.69
N ALA A 83 10.61 13.04 4.91
CA ALA A 83 11.28 14.02 4.06
C ALA A 83 12.76 14.24 4.44
N GLU A 84 13.25 13.57 5.49
CA GLU A 84 14.67 13.62 5.83
C GLU A 84 15.45 12.80 4.78
N PRO A 85 16.36 13.43 4.00
CA PRO A 85 17.22 12.67 3.12
C PRO A 85 18.01 11.66 3.96
N MET A 86 17.95 10.38 3.59
CA MET A 86 18.90 9.40 4.11
C MET A 86 20.30 10.03 3.99
N PRO A 87 21.09 10.11 5.08
CA PRO A 87 22.44 10.61 4.97
C PRO A 87 23.16 9.72 3.96
N ALA A 88 23.60 10.34 2.86
CA ALA A 88 24.44 9.66 1.89
C ALA A 88 25.62 9.07 2.67
N ASP A 89 25.78 7.75 2.60
CA ASP A 89 26.91 7.03 3.15
C ASP A 89 28.20 7.73 2.67
N THR A 90 28.74 8.57 3.54
CA THR A 90 29.96 9.32 3.31
C THR A 90 31.02 8.67 4.17
N ALA A 91 31.43 7.43 3.83
CA ALA A 91 32.76 6.92 4.15
C ALA A 91 33.07 5.57 3.45
N LEU A 92 33.23 5.59 2.12
CA LEU A 92 34.24 4.72 1.49
C LEU A 92 35.48 5.57 1.22
N VAL A 93 36.27 5.77 2.27
CA VAL A 93 37.66 6.23 2.12
C VAL A 93 38.44 5.13 1.41
N PRO A 94 39.11 5.39 0.27
CA PRO A 94 39.96 4.41 -0.35
C PRO A 94 41.20 4.23 0.53
N HIS A 95 41.33 3.07 1.18
CA HIS A 95 42.62 2.66 1.73
C HIS A 95 43.52 2.26 0.56
N ALA A 96 44.25 3.25 0.03
CA ALA A 96 45.44 3.01 -0.77
C ALA A 96 46.64 2.98 0.17
N HIS A 97 47.17 1.78 0.44
CA HIS A 97 48.60 1.57 0.65
C HIS A 97 49.02 0.12 0.44
#